data_AF-A0A972U9D1-F1
#
_entry.id   AF-A0A972U9D1-F1
#
_cell.length_a   1.000
_cell.length_b   1.000
_cell.length_c   1.000
_cell.angle_alpha   90.00
_cell.angle_beta   90.00
_cell.angle_gamma   90.00
#
_symmetry.space_group_name_H-M   'P 1'
#
loop_
_entity.id
_entity.type
_entity.pdbx_description
1 polymer ?
#
loop_
_entity_poly.entity_id
_entity_poly.type
_entity_poly.pdbx_seq_one_letter_code
_entity_poly.pdbx_strand_id
1 'polypeptide(L)'
;MKAIPILLMLLGLHVGVGRSVAAPIGPSPKPAGSAGIAVCIGLGDYNVRDKLRWAETDAVAVGAALKRKGYRVLCLTRAEATVASVRAAIAQKPTLIYFAGHCLDSQIQLKDGGLAISELATHTRVMLLDCCHAGKDLTDQGATVVFAAGKGYAFEAGSNGLFTRHLLDWIKQDDASGRPSLVQYVSSRVALETGNWQRPLVGRL
;
A
#
# COMPACT_ATOMS: atom_id res chain seq x y z
N MET A 1 -1.88 30.46 -57.30
CA MET A 1 -2.69 31.14 -56.27
C MET A 1 -4.14 30.69 -56.41
N LYS A 2 -4.64 29.90 -55.46
CA LYS A 2 -6.07 29.59 -55.29
C LYS A 2 -6.36 29.50 -53.79
N ALA A 3 -7.47 30.11 -53.39
CA ALA A 3 -7.92 30.29 -52.02
C ALA A 3 -8.84 29.14 -51.53
N ILE A 4 -8.84 29.04 -50.19
CA ILE A 4 -9.59 28.30 -49.14
C ILE A 4 -11.04 27.82 -49.47
N PRO A 5 -11.58 26.79 -48.79
CA PRO A 5 -12.24 27.01 -47.50
C PRO A 5 -11.99 25.95 -46.40
N ILE A 6 -12.02 26.44 -45.16
CA ILE A 6 -12.13 25.72 -43.89
C ILE A 6 -13.51 25.06 -43.81
N LEU A 7 -13.59 23.78 -43.41
CA LEU A 7 -14.80 23.23 -42.78
C LEU A 7 -14.45 22.16 -41.75
N LEU A 8 -14.96 22.41 -40.54
CA LEU A 8 -14.98 21.56 -39.36
C LEU A 8 -15.41 20.12 -39.66
N MET A 9 -14.74 19.16 -39.05
CA MET A 9 -15.43 17.99 -38.49
C MET A 9 -14.90 17.67 -37.10
N LEU A 10 -15.75 18.02 -36.13
CA LEU A 10 -15.80 17.49 -34.78
C LEU A 10 -15.96 15.97 -34.83
N LEU A 11 -15.02 15.23 -34.25
CA LEU A 11 -15.32 13.94 -33.62
C LEU A 11 -14.49 13.86 -32.34
N GLY A 12 -15.13 14.28 -31.26
CA GLY A 12 -14.60 14.15 -29.92
C GLY A 12 -14.50 12.69 -29.51
N LEU A 13 -13.27 12.19 -29.39
CA LEU A 13 -12.98 11.11 -28.47
C LEU A 13 -12.96 11.70 -27.05
N HIS A 14 -14.13 11.66 -26.41
CA HIS A 14 -14.19 11.70 -24.96
C HIS A 14 -13.59 10.39 -24.45
N VAL A 15 -12.27 10.41 -24.19
CA VAL A 15 -11.67 9.45 -23.27
C VAL A 15 -12.30 9.75 -21.91
N GLY A 16 -13.32 8.98 -21.58
CA GLY A 16 -13.91 8.95 -20.25
C GLY A 16 -12.85 8.47 -19.27
N VAL A 17 -12.06 9.41 -18.73
CA VAL A 17 -11.30 9.19 -17.51
C VAL A 17 -12.33 9.09 -16.40
N GLY A 18 -12.84 7.87 -16.19
CA GLY A 18 -13.65 7.52 -15.04
C GLY A 18 -12.86 7.80 -13.78
N ARG A 19 -12.96 9.03 -13.26
CA ARG A 19 -12.54 9.35 -11.90
C ARG A 19 -13.49 8.62 -10.98
N SER A 20 -13.12 7.39 -10.59
CA SER A 20 -13.66 6.77 -9.38
C SER A 20 -13.17 7.62 -8.20
N VAL A 21 -13.99 8.60 -7.81
CA VAL A 21 -13.75 9.38 -6.61
C VAL A 21 -14.20 8.49 -5.46
N ALA A 22 -13.27 7.72 -4.91
CA ALA A 22 -13.52 6.97 -3.68
C ALA A 22 -14.12 7.92 -2.64
N ALA A 23 -15.27 7.56 -2.09
CA ALA A 23 -15.97 8.35 -1.09
C ALA A 23 -15.03 8.72 0.07
N PRO A 24 -15.14 9.94 0.64
CA PRO A 24 -14.30 10.35 1.76
C PRO A 24 -14.49 9.37 2.93
N ILE A 25 -13.41 8.71 3.33
CA ILE A 25 -13.35 7.93 4.55
C ILE A 25 -13.54 8.93 5.69
N GLY A 26 -14.71 8.92 6.34
CA GLY A 26 -15.03 9.81 7.45
C GLY A 26 -14.02 9.71 8.59
N PRO A 27 -14.05 10.66 9.55
CA PRO A 27 -13.15 10.63 10.71
C PRO A 27 -13.27 9.27 11.40
N SER A 28 -12.13 8.58 11.58
CA SER A 28 -12.11 7.30 12.28
C SER A 28 -12.66 7.49 13.68
N PRO A 29 -13.77 6.83 14.05
CA PRO A 29 -14.18 6.75 15.44
C PRO A 29 -13.02 6.13 16.21
N LYS A 30 -12.55 6.80 17.26
CA LYS A 30 -11.55 6.24 18.16
C LYS A 30 -12.22 5.05 18.86
N PRO A 31 -11.87 3.78 18.57
CA PRO A 31 -12.59 2.68 19.17
C PRO A 31 -12.19 2.61 20.64
N ALA A 32 -13.17 2.58 21.53
CA ALA A 32 -12.97 2.24 22.94
C ALA A 32 -12.68 0.72 23.15
N GLY A 33 -12.03 0.07 22.18
CA GLY A 33 -11.68 -1.34 22.17
C GLY A 33 -10.28 -1.55 21.61
N SER A 34 -9.65 -2.69 21.93
CA SER A 34 -8.31 -3.03 21.43
C SER A 34 -8.24 -2.83 19.91
N ALA A 35 -7.20 -2.16 19.40
CA ALA A 35 -7.08 -1.78 17.99
C ALA A 35 -7.01 -2.98 17.00
N GLY A 36 -7.06 -4.21 17.52
CA GLY A 36 -7.03 -5.46 16.77
C GLY A 36 -5.61 -5.98 16.60
N ILE A 37 -5.46 -6.92 15.68
CA ILE A 37 -4.17 -7.51 15.33
C ILE A 37 -3.67 -6.85 14.04
N ALA A 38 -2.38 -6.50 14.00
CA ALA A 38 -1.71 -6.12 12.78
C ALA A 38 -0.58 -7.11 12.47
N VAL A 39 -0.43 -7.46 11.20
CA VAL A 39 0.69 -8.28 10.71
C VAL A 39 1.59 -7.38 9.88
N CYS A 40 2.86 -7.26 10.27
CA CYS A 40 3.88 -6.49 9.55
C CYS A 40 4.91 -7.45 8.97
N ILE A 41 5.01 -7.51 7.65
CA ILE A 41 5.85 -8.45 6.92
C ILE A 41 6.93 -7.65 6.19
N GLY A 42 8.20 -8.00 6.39
CA GLY A 42 9.32 -7.36 5.72
C GLY A 42 10.34 -8.37 5.26
N LEU A 43 10.65 -8.39 3.96
CA LEU A 43 11.67 -9.28 3.40
C LEU A 43 12.59 -8.50 2.48
N GLY A 44 13.85 -8.35 2.91
CA GLY A 44 14.90 -7.69 2.15
C GLY A 44 15.79 -8.65 1.37
N ASP A 45 15.98 -9.87 1.87
CA ASP A 45 16.88 -10.85 1.27
C ASP A 45 16.11 -12.01 0.60
N TYR A 46 16.33 -12.18 -0.70
CA TYR A 46 15.66 -13.18 -1.53
C TYR A 46 16.72 -14.08 -2.17
N ASN A 47 16.42 -15.38 -2.30
CA ASN A 47 17.36 -16.31 -2.91
C ASN A 47 17.60 -16.05 -4.42
N VAL A 48 16.64 -15.42 -5.10
CA VAL A 48 16.62 -15.30 -6.57
C VAL A 48 16.27 -13.90 -7.07
N ARG A 49 16.35 -12.87 -6.20
CA ARG A 49 15.97 -11.49 -6.55
C ARG A 49 16.91 -10.46 -5.94
N ASP A 50 16.80 -9.25 -6.47
CA ASP A 50 17.47 -8.08 -5.93
C ASP A 50 17.09 -7.88 -4.46
N LYS A 51 18.11 -7.60 -3.65
CA LYS A 51 17.92 -7.32 -2.23
C LYS A 51 17.30 -5.94 -2.05
N LEU A 52 16.32 -5.86 -1.16
CA LEU A 52 15.72 -4.60 -0.72
C LEU A 52 16.37 -4.20 0.59
N ARG A 53 16.91 -2.98 0.64
CA ARG A 53 17.75 -2.56 1.76
C ARG A 53 16.94 -2.30 3.02
N TRP A 54 15.69 -1.87 2.87
CA TRP A 54 14.92 -1.32 3.99
C TRP A 54 13.65 -2.09 4.34
N ALA A 55 13.24 -3.07 3.54
CA ALA A 55 11.99 -3.80 3.74
C ALA A 55 11.79 -4.36 5.17
N GLU A 56 12.84 -4.92 5.78
CA GLU A 56 12.79 -5.42 7.15
C GLU A 56 12.68 -4.27 8.17
N THR A 57 13.52 -3.25 8.01
CA THR A 57 13.52 -2.03 8.84
C THR A 57 12.16 -1.35 8.81
N ASP A 58 11.56 -1.28 7.64
CA ASP A 58 10.24 -0.71 7.38
C ASP A 58 9.15 -1.46 8.13
N ALA A 59 9.10 -2.79 8.01
CA ALA A 59 8.14 -3.62 8.73
C ALA A 59 8.27 -3.49 10.26
N VAL A 60 9.50 -3.45 10.78
CA VAL A 60 9.76 -3.24 12.22
C VAL A 60 9.31 -1.86 12.67
N ALA A 61 9.63 -0.81 11.91
CA ALA A 61 9.27 0.56 12.24
C ALA A 61 7.76 0.78 12.25
N VAL A 62 7.06 0.27 11.23
CA VAL A 62 5.59 0.33 11.13
C VAL A 62 4.97 -0.48 12.26
N GLY A 63 5.49 -1.68 12.53
CA GLY A 63 5.04 -2.50 13.66
C GLY A 63 5.17 -1.78 15.00
N ALA A 64 6.30 -1.13 15.27
CA ALA A 64 6.49 -0.35 16.49
C ALA A 64 5.52 0.85 16.58
N ALA A 65 5.24 1.52 15.45
CA ALA A 65 4.28 2.62 15.39
C ALA A 65 2.84 2.16 15.66
N LEU A 66 2.44 1.02 15.11
CA LEU A 66 1.12 0.42 15.34
C LEU A 66 0.95 -0.07 16.78
N LYS A 67 1.99 -0.66 17.40
CA LYS A 67 1.97 -1.02 18.83
C LYS A 67 1.64 0.19 19.71
N ARG A 68 2.24 1.36 19.45
CA ARG A 68 1.94 2.62 20.17
C ARG A 68 0.49 3.09 19.98
N LYS A 69 -0.16 2.69 18.89
CA LYS A 69 -1.60 2.94 18.63
C LYS A 69 -2.50 1.83 19.17
N GLY A 70 -1.98 0.90 19.97
CA GLY A 70 -2.75 -0.12 20.68
C GLY A 70 -2.99 -1.43 19.91
N TYR A 71 -2.31 -1.65 18.78
CA TYR A 71 -2.41 -2.91 18.04
C TYR A 71 -1.58 -4.02 18.71
N ARG A 72 -2.09 -5.26 18.68
CA ARG A 72 -1.24 -6.44 18.85
C ARG A 72 -0.53 -6.70 17.53
N VAL A 73 0.79 -6.57 17.50
CA VAL A 73 1.57 -6.67 16.26
C VAL A 73 2.34 -7.98 16.19
N LEU A 74 2.12 -8.74 15.10
CA LEU A 74 2.96 -9.85 14.66
C LEU A 74 3.91 -9.31 13.58
N CYS A 75 5.21 -9.33 13.83
CA CYS A 75 6.20 -8.86 12.88
C CYS A 75 7.00 -10.04 12.34
N LEU A 76 6.92 -10.29 11.03
CA LEU A 76 7.54 -11.43 10.35
C LEU A 76 8.64 -10.89 9.43
N THR A 77 9.90 -11.15 9.77
CA THR A 77 11.06 -10.68 8.99
C THR A 77 12.08 -11.79 8.73
N ARG A 78 12.95 -11.60 7.73
CA ARG A 78 14.05 -12.54 7.43
C ARG A 78 13.58 -13.99 7.29
N ALA A 79 14.07 -14.87 8.18
CA ALA A 79 13.76 -16.28 8.19
C ALA A 79 12.30 -16.59 8.54
N GLU A 80 11.58 -15.65 9.15
CA GLU A 80 10.18 -15.81 9.55
C GLU A 80 9.20 -15.38 8.45
N ALA A 81 9.65 -14.63 7.45
CA ALA A 81 8.82 -14.18 6.32
C ALA A 81 8.62 -15.31 5.29
N THR A 82 8.09 -16.45 5.74
CA THR A 82 7.75 -17.62 4.91
C THR A 82 6.25 -17.69 4.67
N VAL A 83 5.83 -18.42 3.63
CA VAL A 83 4.41 -18.66 3.32
C VAL A 83 3.67 -19.26 4.52
N ALA A 84 4.27 -20.26 5.19
CA ALA A 84 3.66 -20.93 6.33
C ALA A 84 3.44 -19.97 7.53
N SER A 85 4.45 -19.18 7.88
CA SER A 85 4.36 -18.21 8.98
C SER A 85 3.34 -17.11 8.70
N VAL A 86 3.29 -16.60 7.46
CA VAL A 86 2.31 -15.59 7.07
C VAL A 86 0.89 -16.16 7.12
N ARG A 87 0.66 -17.41 6.65
CA ARG A 87 -0.64 -18.09 6.77
C ARG A 87 -1.07 -18.27 8.22
N ALA A 88 -0.16 -18.69 9.09
CA ALA A 88 -0.44 -18.81 10.52
C ALA A 88 -0.80 -17.45 11.16
N ALA A 89 -0.16 -16.36 10.73
CA ALA A 89 -0.46 -15.02 11.21
C ALA A 89 -1.82 -14.50 10.71
N ILE A 90 -2.15 -14.66 9.41
CA ILE A 90 -3.43 -14.19 8.87
C ILE A 90 -4.62 -15.03 9.34
N ALA A 91 -4.41 -16.29 9.74
CA ALA A 91 -5.44 -17.12 10.39
C ALA A 91 -5.97 -16.50 11.69
N GLN A 92 -5.22 -15.58 12.30
CA GLN A 92 -5.66 -14.80 13.46
C GLN A 92 -6.59 -13.63 13.10
N LYS A 93 -6.97 -13.50 11.81
CA LYS A 93 -7.89 -12.47 11.28
C LYS A 93 -7.44 -11.04 11.60
N PRO A 94 -6.25 -10.61 11.15
CA PRO A 94 -5.75 -9.28 11.44
C PRO A 94 -6.66 -8.20 10.86
N THR A 95 -6.73 -7.06 11.54
CA THR A 95 -7.43 -5.87 11.01
C THR A 95 -6.61 -5.21 9.90
N LEU A 96 -5.28 -5.31 10.00
CA LEU A 96 -4.33 -4.64 9.12
C LEU A 96 -3.19 -5.58 8.76
N ILE A 97 -2.84 -5.60 7.47
CA ILE A 97 -1.60 -6.21 6.98
C ILE A 97 -0.74 -5.11 6.36
N TYR A 98 0.50 -5.03 6.81
CA TYR A 98 1.54 -4.22 6.18
C TYR A 98 2.59 -5.16 5.57
N PHE A 99 2.97 -4.91 4.33
CA PHE A 99 4.02 -5.66 3.64
C PHE A 99 5.02 -4.69 3.00
N ALA A 100 6.32 -4.93 3.22
CA ALA A 100 7.40 -4.31 2.47
C ALA A 100 8.23 -5.41 1.80
N GLY A 101 8.39 -5.32 0.48
CA GLY A 101 9.08 -6.36 -0.28
C GLY A 101 8.79 -6.32 -1.77
N HIS A 102 9.13 -7.40 -2.47
CA HIS A 102 8.77 -7.57 -3.88
C HIS A 102 7.33 -8.08 -4.01
N CYS A 103 6.59 -7.54 -4.97
CA CYS A 103 5.33 -8.12 -5.43
C CYS A 103 5.45 -8.44 -6.92
N LEU A 104 5.04 -9.63 -7.36
CA LEU A 104 4.94 -10.04 -8.76
C LEU A 104 3.71 -10.91 -8.98
N ASP A 105 3.14 -10.85 -10.18
CA ASP A 105 2.06 -11.74 -10.62
C ASP A 105 0.91 -11.82 -9.60
N SER A 106 0.48 -10.66 -9.08
CA SER A 106 -0.54 -10.55 -8.03
C SER A 106 -0.23 -11.25 -6.68
N GLN A 107 1.06 -11.49 -6.38
CA GLN A 107 1.54 -12.13 -5.16
C GLN A 107 2.56 -11.25 -4.43
N ILE A 108 2.55 -11.29 -3.09
CA ILE A 108 3.71 -10.87 -2.32
C ILE A 108 4.77 -11.96 -2.38
N GLN A 109 6.05 -11.59 -2.48
CA GLN A 109 7.15 -12.54 -2.50
C GLN A 109 7.69 -12.74 -1.08
N LEU A 110 7.80 -14.00 -0.69
CA LEU A 110 8.26 -14.47 0.60
C LEU A 110 9.52 -15.32 0.42
N LYS A 111 10.14 -15.73 1.51
CA LYS A 111 11.44 -16.42 1.50
C LYS A 111 11.42 -17.73 0.69
N ASP A 112 10.30 -18.45 0.76
CA ASP A 112 10.11 -19.80 0.22
C ASP A 112 9.04 -19.88 -0.88
N GLY A 113 8.55 -18.73 -1.38
CA GLY A 113 7.57 -18.70 -2.46
C GLY A 113 6.78 -17.40 -2.53
N GLY A 114 5.75 -17.37 -3.37
CA GLY A 114 4.80 -16.28 -3.43
C GLY A 114 3.50 -16.60 -2.71
N LEU A 115 2.84 -15.57 -2.15
CA LEU A 115 1.52 -15.67 -1.55
C LEU A 115 0.56 -14.70 -2.22
N ALA A 116 -0.60 -15.21 -2.67
CA ALA A 116 -1.57 -14.41 -3.40
C ALA A 116 -2.11 -13.26 -2.56
N ILE A 117 -2.12 -12.05 -3.13
CA ILE A 117 -2.66 -10.87 -2.46
C ILE A 117 -4.17 -11.05 -2.20
N SER A 118 -4.89 -11.81 -3.03
CA SER A 118 -6.30 -12.16 -2.80
C SER A 118 -6.49 -13.01 -1.55
N GLU A 119 -5.60 -13.98 -1.30
CA GLU A 119 -5.65 -14.81 -0.09
C GLU A 119 -5.54 -13.92 1.16
N LEU A 120 -4.59 -12.98 1.16
CA LEU A 120 -4.42 -12.01 2.24
C LEU A 120 -5.67 -11.13 2.44
N ALA A 121 -6.25 -10.62 1.35
CA ALA A 121 -7.40 -9.72 1.38
C ALA A 121 -8.63 -10.34 2.05
N THR A 122 -8.82 -11.67 1.96
CA THR A 122 -9.94 -12.35 2.64
C THR A 122 -9.84 -12.38 4.17
N HIS A 123 -8.65 -12.11 4.73
CA HIS A 123 -8.37 -12.21 6.16
C HIS A 123 -8.21 -10.86 6.87
N THR A 124 -8.27 -9.76 6.14
CA THR A 124 -8.02 -8.41 6.66
C THR A 124 -9.00 -7.39 6.13
N ARG A 125 -9.09 -6.23 6.80
CA ARG A 125 -9.86 -5.08 6.31
C ARG A 125 -9.00 -4.10 5.53
N VAL A 126 -7.72 -4.00 5.89
CA VAL A 126 -6.78 -3.03 5.31
C VAL A 126 -5.46 -3.73 4.97
N MET A 127 -4.95 -3.42 3.79
CA MET A 127 -3.62 -3.81 3.33
C MET A 127 -2.82 -2.57 2.91
N LEU A 128 -1.62 -2.43 3.44
CA LEU A 128 -0.65 -1.40 3.07
C LEU A 128 0.56 -2.11 2.48
N LEU A 129 0.78 -1.95 1.17
CA LEU A 129 1.76 -2.72 0.41
C LEU A 129 2.85 -1.79 -0.13
N ASP A 130 3.98 -1.75 0.57
CA ASP A 130 5.21 -1.09 0.11
C ASP A 130 5.97 -1.99 -0.86
N CYS A 131 5.39 -2.10 -2.06
CA CYS A 131 5.94 -2.83 -3.19
C CYS A 131 5.46 -2.19 -4.50
N CYS A 132 6.10 -2.54 -5.61
CA CYS A 132 5.58 -2.23 -6.94
C CYS A 132 4.20 -2.86 -7.13
N HIS A 133 3.29 -2.19 -7.86
CA HIS A 133 2.01 -2.80 -8.21
C HIS A 133 2.24 -4.05 -9.06
N ALA A 134 1.73 -5.18 -8.59
CA ALA A 134 1.92 -6.49 -9.24
C ALA A 134 0.86 -6.79 -10.32
N GLY A 135 0.35 -5.76 -11.00
CA GLY A 135 -0.61 -5.92 -12.11
C GLY A 135 -1.98 -6.45 -11.68
N LYS A 136 -2.35 -6.30 -10.40
CA LYS A 136 -3.62 -6.84 -9.89
C LYS A 136 -4.78 -5.91 -10.21
N ASP A 137 -5.83 -6.48 -10.80
CA ASP A 137 -7.11 -5.78 -11.00
C ASP A 137 -7.78 -5.53 -9.65
N LEU A 138 -8.09 -4.26 -9.42
CA LEU A 138 -8.83 -3.82 -8.25
C LEU A 138 -10.32 -4.06 -8.49
N THR A 139 -11.02 -4.43 -7.43
CA THR A 139 -12.48 -4.66 -7.43
C THR A 139 -13.17 -3.56 -6.62
N ASP A 140 -14.50 -3.60 -6.57
CA ASP A 140 -15.33 -2.69 -5.76
C ASP A 140 -15.67 -3.25 -4.36
N GLN A 141 -15.22 -4.46 -4.04
CA GLN A 141 -15.59 -5.19 -2.82
C GLN A 141 -14.35 -5.66 -2.04
N GLY A 142 -14.54 -6.02 -0.77
CA GLY A 142 -13.50 -6.61 0.07
C GLY A 142 -12.56 -5.61 0.76
N ALA A 143 -11.28 -5.98 0.91
CA ALA A 143 -10.32 -5.25 1.74
C ALA A 143 -9.85 -3.96 1.05
N THR A 144 -9.67 -2.88 1.82
CA THR A 144 -9.02 -1.67 1.29
C THR A 144 -7.54 -1.96 1.10
N VAL A 145 -7.02 -1.73 -0.11
CA VAL A 145 -5.60 -1.93 -0.41
C VAL A 145 -4.97 -0.64 -0.88
N VAL A 146 -3.78 -0.33 -0.35
CA VAL A 146 -2.94 0.79 -0.75
C VAL A 146 -1.59 0.24 -1.20
N PHE A 147 -1.28 0.33 -2.49
CA PHE A 147 0.04 0.04 -3.04
C PHE A 147 0.91 1.30 -3.02
N ALA A 148 2.19 1.19 -2.71
CA ALA A 148 3.13 2.31 -2.70
C ALA A 148 3.33 2.97 -4.07
N ALA A 149 3.18 2.21 -5.15
CA ALA A 149 3.25 2.70 -6.52
C ALA A 149 2.19 2.02 -7.39
N GLY A 150 1.31 2.80 -8.04
CA GLY A 150 0.30 2.30 -8.97
C GLY A 150 0.81 1.98 -10.36
N LYS A 151 1.94 2.57 -10.74
CA LYS A 151 2.69 2.31 -11.97
C LYS A 151 4.18 2.50 -11.65
N GLY A 152 5.03 1.74 -12.32
CA GLY A 152 6.47 1.83 -12.15
C GLY A 152 6.96 1.25 -10.82
N TYR A 153 8.04 1.83 -10.30
CA TYR A 153 8.77 1.30 -9.14
C TYR A 153 8.37 2.00 -7.84
N ALA A 154 8.35 1.24 -6.73
CA ALA A 154 8.30 1.80 -5.39
C ALA A 154 9.72 2.19 -4.95
N PHE A 155 9.91 3.45 -4.57
CA PHE A 155 11.23 4.00 -4.23
C PHE A 155 11.63 3.77 -2.77
N GLU A 156 12.90 3.43 -2.55
CA GLU A 156 13.57 3.47 -1.25
C GLU A 156 14.26 4.82 -1.04
N ALA A 157 13.92 5.55 0.03
CA ALA A 157 14.42 6.90 0.31
C ALA A 157 15.12 7.00 1.68
N GLY A 158 16.44 7.10 1.67
CA GLY A 158 17.24 7.27 2.89
C GLY A 158 17.29 5.97 3.69
N SER A 159 16.57 5.89 4.82
CA SER A 159 16.55 4.77 5.76
C SER A 159 15.30 3.88 5.67
N ASN A 160 14.36 4.21 4.78
CA ASN A 160 13.05 3.57 4.67
C ASN A 160 12.55 3.60 3.22
N GLY A 161 11.57 2.77 2.88
CA GLY A 161 10.70 2.99 1.72
C GLY A 161 10.07 4.38 1.77
N LEU A 162 10.00 5.09 0.65
CA LEU A 162 9.44 6.44 0.59
C LEU A 162 7.99 6.47 1.07
N PHE A 163 7.21 5.47 0.65
CA PHE A 163 5.85 5.27 1.12
C PHE A 163 5.82 5.03 2.63
N THR A 164 6.67 4.14 3.13
CA THR A 164 6.76 3.81 4.56
C THR A 164 7.14 5.00 5.42
N ARG A 165 8.09 5.84 4.98
CA ARG A 165 8.46 7.06 5.70
C ARG A 165 7.25 7.98 5.92
N HIS A 166 6.52 8.27 4.84
CA HIS A 166 5.33 9.15 4.91
C HIS A 166 4.17 8.49 5.68
N LEU A 167 4.05 7.16 5.63
CA LEU A 167 3.13 6.40 6.48
C LEU A 167 3.46 6.57 7.96
N LEU A 168 4.73 6.39 8.34
CA LEU A 168 5.18 6.57 9.72
C LEU A 168 4.93 7.99 10.22
N ASP A 169 5.19 9.00 9.39
CA ASP A 169 4.93 10.40 9.73
C ASP A 169 3.44 10.69 9.91
N TRP A 170 2.56 10.04 9.14
CA TRP A 170 1.11 10.11 9.37
C TRP A 170 0.70 9.45 10.69
N ILE A 171 1.25 8.27 11.01
CA ILE A 171 0.94 7.55 12.26
C ILE A 171 1.39 8.36 13.49
N LYS A 172 2.54 9.04 13.42
CA LYS A 172 3.09 9.86 14.52
C LYS A 172 2.23 11.08 14.86
N GLN A 173 1.44 11.59 13.91
CA GLN A 173 0.54 12.71 14.19
C GLN A 173 -0.53 12.25 15.19
N ASP A 174 -0.53 12.83 16.39
CA ASP A 174 -1.57 12.60 17.37
C ASP A 174 -2.82 13.41 17.02
N ASP A 175 -4.00 12.82 17.30
CA ASP A 175 -5.32 13.25 16.85
C ASP A 175 -5.49 14.77 16.76
N ALA A 176 -5.52 15.26 15.52
CA ALA A 176 -5.90 16.63 15.21
C ALA A 176 -7.17 16.59 14.36
N SER A 177 -8.20 17.27 14.85
CA SER A 177 -9.35 17.68 14.04
C SER A 177 -8.83 18.29 12.73
N GLY A 178 -9.29 17.76 11.59
CA GLY A 178 -8.85 18.24 10.27
C GLY A 178 -7.62 17.55 9.69
N ARG A 179 -7.08 16.50 10.34
CA ARG A 179 -6.00 15.68 9.74
C ARG A 179 -6.51 15.03 8.45
N PRO A 180 -5.76 15.12 7.33
CA PRO A 180 -6.10 14.38 6.11
C PRO A 180 -6.12 12.87 6.36
N SER A 181 -6.93 12.15 5.59
CA SER A 181 -6.90 10.69 5.61
C SER A 181 -5.49 10.16 5.28
N LEU A 182 -5.14 8.96 5.75
CA LEU A 182 -3.86 8.30 5.47
C LEU A 182 -3.54 8.33 3.97
N VAL A 183 -4.52 7.95 3.15
CA VAL A 183 -4.39 7.92 1.69
C VAL A 183 -4.09 9.31 1.13
N GLN A 184 -4.86 10.33 1.52
CA GLN A 184 -4.64 11.69 1.04
C GLN A 184 -3.25 12.21 1.44
N TYR A 185 -2.85 11.98 2.70
CA TYR A 185 -1.55 12.41 3.20
C TYR A 185 -0.41 11.72 2.44
N VAL A 186 -0.37 10.38 2.48
CA VAL A 186 0.73 9.61 1.91
C VAL A 186 0.82 9.82 0.39
N SER A 187 -0.31 9.79 -0.32
CA SER A 187 -0.30 10.03 -1.77
C SER A 187 0.20 11.43 -2.13
N SER A 188 -0.22 12.46 -1.39
CA SER A 188 0.22 13.84 -1.64
C SER A 188 1.72 14.00 -1.40
N ARG A 189 2.24 13.41 -0.32
CA ARG A 189 3.65 13.53 0.06
C ARG A 189 4.58 12.75 -0.88
N VAL A 190 4.21 11.52 -1.23
CA VAL A 190 4.95 10.71 -2.22
C VAL A 190 4.95 11.40 -3.58
N ALA A 191 3.80 11.87 -4.06
CA ALA A 191 3.70 12.54 -5.35
C ALA A 191 4.49 13.86 -5.39
N LEU A 192 4.45 14.65 -4.31
CA LEU A 192 5.21 15.90 -4.22
C LEU A 192 6.72 15.64 -4.30
N GLU A 193 7.21 14.70 -3.50
CA GLU A 193 8.64 14.44 -3.40
C GLU A 193 9.23 13.78 -4.66
N THR A 194 8.42 12.97 -5.34
CA THR A 194 8.83 12.34 -6.61
C THR A 194 8.51 13.19 -7.83
N GLY A 195 8.03 14.43 -7.69
CA GLY A 195 7.58 15.19 -8.87
C GLY A 195 6.53 14.44 -9.70
N ASN A 196 5.69 13.65 -9.04
CA ASN A 196 4.60 12.80 -9.56
C ASN A 196 4.98 11.50 -10.28
N TRP A 197 6.25 11.11 -10.38
CA TRP A 197 6.58 9.84 -11.05
C TRP A 197 6.14 8.61 -10.24
N GLN A 198 6.10 8.71 -8.89
CA GLN A 198 5.50 7.69 -8.03
C GLN A 198 4.18 8.20 -7.46
N ARG A 199 3.12 7.38 -7.54
CA ARG A 199 1.82 7.66 -6.92
C ARG A 199 1.28 6.38 -6.28
N PRO A 200 0.95 6.39 -4.98
CA PRO A 200 0.25 5.28 -4.38
C PRO A 200 -1.08 5.01 -5.08
N LEU A 201 -1.41 3.73 -5.25
CA LEU A 201 -2.66 3.27 -5.83
C LEU A 201 -3.56 2.74 -4.71
N VAL A 202 -4.82 3.15 -4.74
CA VAL A 202 -5.82 2.74 -3.75
C VAL A 202 -7.00 2.09 -4.45
N GLY A 203 -7.47 0.99 -3.89
CA GLY A 203 -8.69 0.33 -4.34
C GLY A 203 -9.16 -0.72 -3.35
N ARG A 204 -9.94 -1.69 -3.85
CA ARG A 204 -10.38 -2.85 -3.08
C ARG A 204 -10.04 -4.16 -3.77
N LEU A 205 -10.01 -5.23 -3.00
CA LEU A 205 -9.72 -6.61 -3.43
C LEU A 205 -10.68 -7.59 -2.77
#